data_AF-A0A1G8QG78-F1
#
_entry.id   AF-A0A1G8QG78-F1
#
_cell.length_a   1.000
_cell.length_b   1.000
_cell.length_c   1.000
_cell.angle_alpha   90.00
_cell.angle_beta   90.00
_cell.angle_gamma   90.00
#
_symmetry.space_group_name_H-M   'P 1'
#
loop_
_entity.id
_entity.type
_entity.pdbx_description
1 polymer ?
#
loop_
_entity_poly.entity_id
_entity_poly.type
_entity_poly.pdbx_seq_one_letter_code
_entity_poly.pdbx_strand_id
1 'polypeptide(L)'
;MSGTVLAVVARGGKRLALGDHVYDYGPGQYLVASVDLPVTGHAINVSPGRPALGFGMTLEPAAIAELLLQVGPETLPQARGTVRPGIAVSDAPDDLLDAIVRLLRLLDRPQDRKALTPLFKREILWRLMTGEQGDTVRQLGFADSNLSHITRAVRWIRENYERPFRVEEVAQLSGMSVSAFTGTSRR
;
A
#
# COMPACT_ATOMS: atom_id res chain seq x y z
N MET A 1 -8.60 -12.81 -6.34
CA MET A 1 -7.56 -12.05 -5.63
C MET A 1 -8.20 -11.59 -4.35
N SER A 2 -7.80 -12.19 -3.23
CA SER A 2 -8.21 -11.75 -1.91
C SER A 2 -7.11 -10.86 -1.35
N GLY A 3 -7.48 -9.76 -0.70
CA GLY A 3 -6.57 -8.81 -0.06
C GLY A 3 -6.34 -7.48 -0.79
N THR A 4 -5.65 -6.59 -0.08
CA THR A 4 -5.37 -5.22 -0.47
C THR A 4 -4.38 -5.16 -1.64
N VAL A 5 -4.77 -4.52 -2.74
CA VAL A 5 -3.99 -4.58 -3.99
C VAL A 5 -4.02 -3.27 -4.78
N LEU A 6 -2.88 -2.94 -5.39
CA LEU A 6 -2.76 -2.07 -6.55
C LEU A 6 -2.87 -2.92 -7.82
N ALA A 7 -3.74 -2.53 -8.74
CA ALA A 7 -3.77 -3.10 -10.09
C ALA A 7 -3.72 -1.99 -11.14
N VAL A 8 -2.90 -2.14 -12.17
CA VAL A 8 -2.79 -1.20 -13.31
C VAL A 8 -3.04 -1.96 -14.60
N VAL A 9 -3.84 -1.41 -15.50
CA VAL A 9 -4.05 -2.00 -16.83
C VAL A 9 -3.07 -1.36 -17.81
N ALA A 10 -2.34 -2.20 -18.55
CA ALA A 10 -1.45 -1.79 -19.63
C ALA A 10 -2.07 -2.03 -21.02
N ARG A 11 -2.95 -3.03 -21.15
CA ARG A 11 -3.64 -3.37 -22.40
C ARG A 11 -4.99 -4.01 -22.12
N GLY A 12 -5.96 -3.74 -23.00
CA GLY A 12 -7.34 -4.21 -22.85
C GLY A 12 -8.08 -3.35 -21.83
N GLY A 13 -8.96 -3.97 -21.06
CA GLY A 13 -9.60 -3.34 -19.91
C GLY A 13 -10.00 -4.39 -18.89
N LYS A 14 -10.42 -3.94 -17.72
CA LYS A 14 -10.89 -4.80 -16.65
C LYS A 14 -12.19 -4.27 -16.09
N ARG A 15 -13.18 -5.15 -15.99
CA ARG A 15 -14.45 -4.92 -15.32
C ARG A 15 -14.43 -5.68 -13.99
N LEU A 16 -14.70 -5.00 -12.88
CA LEU A 16 -14.98 -5.65 -11.59
C LEU A 16 -16.40 -5.31 -11.15
N ALA A 17 -17.07 -6.27 -10.51
CA ALA A 17 -18.31 -6.04 -9.81
C ALA A 17 -18.12 -6.31 -8.30
N LEU A 18 -18.67 -5.40 -7.49
CA LEU A 18 -18.77 -5.49 -6.04
C LEU A 18 -20.23 -5.23 -5.64
N GLY A 19 -20.96 -6.30 -5.31
CA GLY A 19 -22.42 -6.22 -5.18
C GLY A 19 -23.02 -5.70 -6.48
N ASP A 20 -23.81 -4.64 -6.39
CA ASP A 20 -24.47 -4.00 -7.53
C ASP A 20 -23.60 -2.94 -8.24
N HIS A 21 -22.39 -2.68 -7.75
CA HIS A 21 -21.49 -1.67 -8.32
C HIS A 21 -20.52 -2.30 -9.31
N VAL A 22 -20.38 -1.66 -10.48
CA VAL A 22 -19.45 -2.07 -11.53
C VAL A 22 -18.36 -1.01 -11.71
N TYR A 23 -17.12 -1.47 -11.76
CA TYR A 23 -15.92 -0.65 -11.95
C TYR A 23 -15.21 -1.10 -13.22
N ASP A 24 -15.20 -0.24 -14.23
CA ASP A 24 -14.46 -0.44 -15.47
C ASP A 24 -13.22 0.45 -15.48
N TYR A 25 -12.09 -0.12 -15.88
CA TYR A 25 -10.87 0.65 -16.10
C TYR A 25 -10.03 0.09 -17.23
N GLY A 26 -9.39 1.02 -17.94
CA GLY A 26 -8.62 0.78 -19.16
C GLY A 26 -7.14 1.08 -19.00
N PRO A 27 -6.39 1.09 -20.13
CA PRO A 27 -4.96 1.32 -20.12
C PRO A 27 -4.60 2.66 -19.48
N GLY A 28 -3.57 2.67 -18.63
CA GLY A 28 -3.15 3.86 -17.91
C GLY A 28 -3.98 4.17 -16.67
N GLN A 29 -5.00 3.37 -16.37
CA GLN A 29 -5.79 3.51 -15.14
C GLN A 29 -5.38 2.46 -14.12
N TYR A 30 -5.51 2.82 -12.85
CA TYR A 30 -5.23 1.94 -11.73
C TYR A 30 -6.39 1.85 -10.76
N LEU A 31 -6.40 0.74 -10.03
CA LEU A 31 -7.33 0.42 -8.97
C LEU A 31 -6.57 0.16 -7.68
N VAL A 32 -7.09 0.69 -6.57
CA VAL A 32 -6.74 0.23 -5.21
C VAL A 32 -7.96 -0.44 -4.60
N ALA A 33 -7.81 -1.68 -4.16
CA ALA A 33 -8.77 -2.33 -3.27
C ALA A 33 -8.22 -2.27 -1.85
N SER A 34 -9.00 -1.70 -0.92
CA SER A 34 -8.53 -1.44 0.44
C SER A 34 -8.83 -2.54 1.44
N VAL A 35 -9.73 -3.46 1.13
CA VAL A 35 -10.10 -4.58 2.00
C VAL A 35 -10.32 -5.84 1.17
N ASP A 36 -10.35 -6.99 1.83
CA ASP A 36 -10.67 -8.25 1.16
C ASP A 36 -12.16 -8.27 0.80
N LEU A 37 -12.45 -7.98 -0.46
CA LEU A 37 -13.81 -7.86 -0.97
C LEU A 37 -14.12 -9.00 -1.92
N PRO A 38 -15.34 -9.57 -1.88
CA PRO A 38 -15.78 -10.59 -2.81
C PRO A 38 -16.04 -9.96 -4.18
N VAL A 39 -14.97 -9.69 -4.91
CA VAL A 39 -15.03 -9.11 -6.25
C VAL A 39 -15.10 -10.20 -7.30
N THR A 40 -16.03 -10.04 -8.24
CA THR A 40 -15.99 -10.75 -9.51
C THR A 40 -15.37 -9.85 -10.56
N GLY A 41 -14.61 -10.39 -11.50
CA GLY A 41 -14.03 -9.56 -12.55
C GLY A 41 -13.64 -10.34 -13.78
N HIS A 42 -13.68 -9.67 -14.92
CA HIS A 42 -13.29 -10.22 -16.20
C HIS A 42 -12.55 -9.17 -17.04
N ALA A 43 -11.74 -9.67 -17.97
CA ALA A 43 -11.11 -8.82 -18.96
C ALA A 43 -12.15 -8.37 -19.99
N ILE A 44 -12.11 -7.09 -20.34
CA ILE A 44 -12.91 -6.49 -21.42
C ILE A 44 -11.97 -5.94 -22.49
N ASN A 45 -12.47 -5.65 -23.68
CA ASN A 45 -11.66 -5.11 -24.79
C ASN A 45 -10.45 -5.98 -25.17
N VAL A 46 -10.62 -7.31 -25.13
CA VAL A 46 -9.61 -8.32 -25.48
C VAL A 46 -9.99 -9.10 -26.72
N SER A 47 -9.00 -9.60 -27.45
CA SER A 47 -9.17 -10.53 -28.57
C SER A 47 -8.03 -11.55 -28.60
N PRO A 48 -8.14 -12.65 -29.39
CA PRO A 48 -7.10 -13.69 -29.43
C PRO A 48 -5.69 -13.20 -29.76
N GLY A 49 -5.55 -12.10 -30.52
CA GLY A 49 -4.26 -11.46 -30.83
C GLY A 49 -3.89 -10.28 -29.91
N ARG A 50 -4.77 -9.91 -28.99
CA ARG A 50 -4.61 -8.74 -28.12
C ARG A 50 -5.13 -9.06 -26.71
N PRO A 51 -4.38 -9.87 -25.93
CA PRO A 51 -4.79 -10.22 -24.57
C PRO A 51 -4.74 -9.00 -23.65
N ALA A 52 -5.49 -9.05 -22.54
CA ALA A 52 -5.35 -8.07 -21.48
C ALA A 52 -4.00 -8.22 -20.78
N LEU A 53 -3.35 -7.09 -20.50
CA LEU A 53 -2.11 -7.04 -19.73
C LEU A 53 -2.28 -6.05 -18.60
N GLY A 54 -1.80 -6.42 -17.43
CA GLY A 54 -1.83 -5.57 -16.26
C GLY A 54 -0.74 -5.93 -15.27
N PHE A 55 -0.47 -4.97 -14.41
CA PHE A 55 0.41 -5.10 -13.26
C PHE A 55 -0.46 -5.24 -12.00
N GLY A 56 -0.03 -6.10 -11.08
CA GLY A 56 -0.66 -6.27 -9.77
C GLY A 56 0.39 -6.29 -8.69
N MET A 57 0.15 -5.55 -7.60
CA MET A 57 1.02 -5.51 -6.43
C MET A 57 0.19 -5.52 -5.16
N THR A 58 0.41 -6.52 -4.31
CA THR A 58 -0.15 -6.53 -2.96
C THR A 58 0.34 -5.31 -2.17
N LEU A 59 -0.58 -4.61 -1.55
CA LEU A 59 -0.28 -3.50 -0.66
C LEU A 59 -0.17 -4.04 0.75
N GLU A 60 1.03 -4.03 1.29
CA GLU A 60 1.31 -4.54 2.64
C GLU A 60 1.04 -3.42 3.67
N PRO A 61 0.04 -3.58 4.58
CA PRO A 61 -0.27 -2.58 5.60
C PRO A 61 0.94 -2.15 6.43
N ALA A 62 1.81 -3.10 6.79
CA ALA A 62 3.02 -2.85 7.55
C ALA A 62 3.99 -1.90 6.83
N ALA A 63 4.19 -2.07 5.51
CA ALA A 63 5.07 -1.21 4.72
C ALA A 63 4.50 0.22 4.60
N ILE A 64 3.18 0.34 4.50
CA ILE A 64 2.49 1.64 4.49
C ILE A 64 2.62 2.33 5.85
N ALA A 65 2.40 1.59 6.94
CA ALA A 65 2.55 2.10 8.31
C ALA A 65 3.98 2.58 8.58
N GLU A 66 4.99 1.82 8.14
CA GLU A 66 6.40 2.20 8.26
C GLU A 66 6.67 3.54 7.55
N LEU A 67 6.19 3.69 6.31
CA LEU A 67 6.33 4.91 5.53
C LEU A 67 5.62 6.10 6.19
N LEU A 68 4.37 5.92 6.64
CA LEU A 68 3.59 6.94 7.34
C LEU A 68 4.33 7.48 8.55
N LEU A 69 4.89 6.59 9.37
CA LEU A 69 5.64 6.98 10.54
C LEU A 69 6.92 7.76 10.16
N GLN A 70 7.54 7.48 8.99
CA GLN A 70 8.88 8.00 8.64
C GLN A 70 8.82 9.45 8.16
N VAL A 71 7.77 9.77 7.43
CA VAL A 71 7.59 11.13 6.88
C VAL A 71 6.91 12.05 7.89
N GLY A 72 6.05 11.51 8.75
CA GLY A 72 5.22 12.30 9.66
C GLY A 72 4.01 12.93 8.96
N PRO A 73 3.02 13.41 9.74
CA PRO A 73 1.75 13.88 9.20
C PRO A 73 1.87 15.17 8.37
N GLU A 74 2.90 15.98 8.59
CA GLU A 74 3.06 17.31 7.97
C GLU A 74 3.43 17.25 6.47
N THR A 75 4.11 16.18 6.06
CA THR A 75 4.47 15.91 4.66
C THR A 75 3.34 15.30 3.82
N LEU A 76 2.25 14.86 4.46
CA LEU A 76 1.16 14.19 3.77
C LEU A 76 0.09 15.21 3.34
N PRO A 77 -0.45 15.08 2.12
CA PRO A 77 -1.60 15.88 1.72
C PRO A 77 -2.76 15.70 2.71
N GLN A 78 -3.38 16.82 3.11
CA GLN A 78 -4.56 16.79 4.00
C GLN A 78 -5.64 15.87 3.44
N ALA A 79 -6.22 15.07 4.33
CA ALA A 79 -7.27 14.14 3.96
C ALA A 79 -8.47 14.92 3.42
N ARG A 80 -8.99 14.51 2.26
CA ARG A 80 -10.12 15.20 1.61
C ARG A 80 -11.48 14.85 2.23
N GLY A 81 -11.50 14.14 3.36
CA GLY A 81 -12.68 13.89 4.19
C GLY A 81 -13.76 13.00 3.55
N THR A 82 -13.52 12.42 2.37
CA THR A 82 -14.49 11.57 1.70
C THR A 82 -14.28 10.11 2.07
N VAL A 83 -15.32 9.47 2.63
CA VAL A 83 -15.38 8.01 2.77
C VAL A 83 -15.34 7.44 1.36
N ARG A 84 -14.20 6.86 0.97
CA ARG A 84 -14.08 6.25 -0.34
C ARG A 84 -14.52 4.79 -0.25
N PRO A 85 -15.26 4.29 -1.26
CA PRO A 85 -15.63 2.88 -1.34
C PRO A 85 -14.37 2.00 -1.26
N GLY A 86 -14.55 0.75 -0.83
CA GLY A 86 -13.43 -0.20 -0.67
C GLY A 86 -12.68 -0.53 -1.98
N ILE A 87 -13.14 0.01 -3.11
CA ILE A 87 -12.50 0.00 -4.42
C ILE A 87 -12.56 1.42 -5.00
N ALA A 88 -11.43 1.93 -5.49
CA ALA A 88 -11.37 3.18 -6.23
C ALA A 88 -10.57 3.00 -7.52
N VAL A 89 -10.97 3.71 -8.58
CA VAL A 89 -10.30 3.76 -9.89
C VAL A 89 -9.87 5.19 -10.16
N SER A 90 -8.64 5.38 -10.61
CA SER A 90 -8.10 6.69 -11.01
C SER A 90 -7.13 6.52 -12.18
N ASP A 91 -6.82 7.63 -12.87
CA ASP A 91 -5.76 7.65 -13.87
C ASP A 91 -4.40 7.56 -13.17
N ALA A 92 -3.52 6.69 -13.66
CA ALA A 92 -2.19 6.51 -13.11
C ALA A 92 -1.30 7.66 -13.57
N PRO A 93 -0.76 8.47 -12.65
CA PRO A 93 0.18 9.51 -13.02
C PRO A 93 1.45 8.92 -13.66
N ASP A 94 2.08 9.67 -14.57
CA ASP A 94 3.27 9.22 -15.31
C ASP A 94 4.40 8.74 -14.38
N ASP A 95 4.51 9.37 -13.23
CA ASP A 95 5.56 9.14 -12.26
C ASP A 95 5.34 7.81 -11.49
N LEU A 96 4.08 7.42 -11.26
CA LEU A 96 3.67 6.11 -10.76
C LEU A 96 3.94 5.02 -11.80
N LEU A 97 3.60 5.29 -13.07
CA LEU A 97 3.85 4.38 -14.17
C LEU A 97 5.35 4.14 -14.37
N ASP A 98 6.19 5.17 -14.29
CA ASP A 98 7.65 5.04 -14.38
C ASP A 98 8.20 4.13 -13.28
N ALA A 99 7.77 4.33 -12.02
CA ALA A 99 8.20 3.48 -10.91
C ALA A 99 7.82 2.00 -11.11
N ILE A 100 6.62 1.75 -11.62
CA ILE A 100 6.16 0.39 -11.96
C ILE A 100 6.98 -0.21 -13.11
N VAL A 101 7.25 0.57 -14.16
CA VAL A 101 8.07 0.11 -15.29
C VAL A 101 9.49 -0.21 -14.84
N ARG A 102 10.11 0.60 -13.98
CA ARG A 102 11.42 0.30 -13.39
C ARG A 102 11.41 -0.97 -12.55
N LEU A 103 10.35 -1.22 -11.78
CA LEU A 103 10.17 -2.47 -11.05
C LEU A 103 10.08 -3.67 -12.01
N LEU A 104 9.27 -3.57 -13.07
CA LEU A 104 9.09 -4.65 -14.05
C LEU A 104 10.38 -4.96 -14.83
N ARG A 105 11.20 -3.94 -15.14
CA ARG A 105 12.51 -4.13 -15.78
C ARG A 105 13.49 -4.97 -14.95
N LEU A 106 13.25 -5.15 -13.65
CA LEU A 106 14.06 -6.06 -12.82
C LEU A 106 13.83 -7.53 -13.14
N LEU A 107 12.76 -7.88 -13.87
CA LEU A 107 12.55 -9.24 -14.37
C LEU A 107 13.67 -9.68 -15.31
N ASP A 108 14.22 -8.74 -16.08
CA ASP A 108 15.34 -8.97 -17.01
C ASP A 108 16.71 -8.75 -16.35
N ARG A 109 16.76 -8.35 -15.07
CA ARG A 109 17.99 -7.99 -14.33
C ARG A 109 18.05 -8.69 -12.97
N PRO A 110 18.19 -10.02 -12.94
CA PRO A 110 18.12 -10.82 -11.71
C PRO A 110 19.16 -10.42 -10.65
N GLN A 111 20.35 -9.97 -11.08
CA GLN A 111 21.43 -9.51 -10.20
C GLN A 111 21.05 -8.27 -9.38
N ASP A 112 20.23 -7.38 -9.94
CA ASP A 112 19.82 -6.13 -9.29
C ASP A 112 18.55 -6.32 -8.44
N ARG A 113 17.78 -7.40 -8.72
CA ARG A 113 16.43 -7.61 -8.19
C ARG A 113 16.36 -7.53 -6.67
N LYS A 114 17.29 -8.18 -5.96
CA LYS A 114 17.29 -8.23 -4.49
C LYS A 114 17.51 -6.86 -3.87
N ALA A 115 18.38 -6.04 -4.46
CA ALA A 115 18.72 -4.72 -3.95
C ALA A 115 17.65 -3.67 -4.31
N LEU A 116 17.14 -3.69 -5.55
CA LEU A 116 16.30 -2.61 -6.08
C LEU A 116 14.80 -2.83 -5.88
N THR A 117 14.31 -4.07 -5.79
CA THR A 117 12.87 -4.35 -5.62
C THR A 117 12.27 -3.61 -4.42
N PRO A 118 12.88 -3.64 -3.22
CA PRO A 118 12.32 -2.94 -2.06
C PRO A 118 12.24 -1.43 -2.27
N LEU A 119 13.23 -0.84 -2.95
CA LEU A 119 13.29 0.60 -3.21
C LEU A 119 12.18 1.04 -4.16
N PHE A 120 11.97 0.33 -5.26
CA PHE A 120 10.91 0.66 -6.22
C PHE A 120 9.52 0.40 -5.66
N LYS A 121 9.31 -0.68 -4.89
CA LYS A 121 8.04 -0.90 -4.19
C LYS A 121 7.73 0.26 -3.23
N ARG A 122 8.73 0.69 -2.46
CA ARG A 122 8.60 1.80 -1.51
C ARG A 122 8.26 3.12 -2.21
N GLU A 123 8.87 3.37 -3.36
CA GLU A 123 8.53 4.52 -4.20
C GLU A 123 7.08 4.45 -4.72
N ILE A 124 6.62 3.29 -5.20
CA ILE A 124 5.24 3.08 -5.64
C ILE A 124 4.25 3.36 -4.49
N LEU A 125 4.53 2.83 -3.29
CA LEU A 125 3.71 3.09 -2.09
C LEU A 125 3.66 4.59 -1.76
N TRP A 126 4.80 5.28 -1.82
CA TRP A 126 4.86 6.72 -1.61
C TRP A 126 3.96 7.49 -2.58
N ARG A 127 4.10 7.23 -3.89
CA ARG A 127 3.29 7.88 -4.93
C ARG A 127 1.80 7.62 -4.75
N LEU A 128 1.42 6.41 -4.37
CA LEU A 128 0.04 6.07 -4.06
C LEU A 128 -0.45 6.85 -2.82
N MET A 129 0.35 6.94 -1.77
CA MET A 129 0.00 7.63 -0.53
C MET A 129 -0.13 9.15 -0.71
N THR A 130 0.59 9.76 -1.64
CA THR A 130 0.53 11.20 -1.91
C THR A 130 -0.38 11.57 -3.10
N GLY A 131 -0.79 10.57 -3.88
CA GLY A 131 -1.63 10.75 -5.06
C GLY A 131 -3.11 10.86 -4.75
N GLU A 132 -3.92 10.78 -5.81
CA GLU A 132 -5.37 10.95 -5.74
C GLU A 132 -6.03 9.99 -4.74
N GLN A 133 -5.62 8.72 -4.71
CA GLN A 133 -6.13 7.68 -3.80
C GLN A 133 -5.38 7.58 -2.46
N GLY A 134 -4.59 8.61 -2.12
CA GLY A 134 -3.74 8.63 -0.93
C GLY A 134 -4.46 8.33 0.38
N ASP A 135 -5.64 8.90 0.60
CA ASP A 135 -6.44 8.66 1.81
C ASP A 135 -6.77 7.18 2.01
N THR A 136 -7.26 6.52 0.97
CA THR A 136 -7.59 5.09 0.96
C THR A 136 -6.35 4.25 1.27
N VAL A 137 -5.21 4.59 0.67
CA VAL A 137 -3.96 3.84 0.86
C VAL A 137 -3.42 4.03 2.27
N ARG A 138 -3.47 5.25 2.81
CA ARG A 138 -3.01 5.55 4.18
C ARG A 138 -3.87 4.85 5.24
N GLN A 139 -5.18 4.74 5.02
CA GLN A 139 -6.07 4.00 5.91
C GLN A 139 -5.66 2.53 6.10
N LEU A 140 -5.04 1.91 5.09
CA LEU A 140 -4.50 0.54 5.20
C LEU A 140 -3.46 0.42 6.30
N GLY A 141 -2.55 1.40 6.39
CA GLY A 141 -1.52 1.42 7.42
C GLY A 141 -2.07 1.61 8.83
N PHE A 142 -3.28 2.18 8.97
CA PHE A 142 -3.95 2.36 10.26
C PHE A 142 -4.86 1.18 10.64
N ALA A 143 -5.36 0.42 9.66
CA ALA A 143 -6.27 -0.70 9.87
C ALA A 143 -5.61 -1.89 10.61
N ASP A 144 -4.28 -2.02 10.54
CA ASP A 144 -3.50 -3.04 11.25
C ASP A 144 -2.82 -2.43 12.49
N SER A 145 -3.66 -1.89 13.38
CA SER A 145 -3.25 -1.05 14.52
C SER A 145 -2.10 -1.65 15.33
N ASN A 146 -2.13 -2.94 15.64
CA ASN A 146 -1.08 -3.63 16.41
C ASN A 146 0.32 -3.58 15.75
N LEU A 147 0.41 -3.73 14.43
CA LEU A 147 1.68 -3.68 13.70
C LEU A 147 2.20 -2.23 13.58
N SER A 148 1.29 -1.26 13.43
CA SER A 148 1.62 0.17 13.46
C SER A 148 2.16 0.59 14.82
N HIS A 149 1.58 0.05 15.91
CA HIS A 149 2.00 0.28 17.29
C HIS A 149 3.40 -0.29 17.57
N ILE A 150 3.65 -1.55 17.19
CA ILE A 150 4.95 -2.21 17.39
C ILE A 150 6.06 -1.53 16.55
N THR A 151 5.76 -1.18 15.30
CA THR A 151 6.74 -0.53 14.41
C THR A 151 7.12 0.87 14.94
N ARG A 152 6.15 1.59 15.52
CA ARG A 152 6.38 2.88 16.19
C ARG A 152 7.28 2.74 17.42
N ALA A 153 7.05 1.72 18.24
CA ALA A 153 7.90 1.36 19.37
C ALA A 153 9.35 1.08 18.94
N VAL A 154 9.54 0.15 18.00
CA VAL A 154 10.87 -0.28 17.56
C VAL A 154 11.67 0.89 16.98
N ARG A 155 11.01 1.77 16.24
CA ARG A 155 11.65 2.97 15.71
C ARG A 155 12.04 3.94 16.81
N TRP A 156 11.13 4.24 17.72
CA TRP A 156 11.43 5.15 18.82
C TRP A 156 12.61 4.65 19.64
N ILE A 157 12.68 3.34 19.91
CA ILE A 157 13.84 2.72 20.56
C ILE A 157 15.11 2.94 19.74
N ARG A 158 15.09 2.71 18.43
CA ARG A 158 16.25 2.93 17.54
C ARG A 158 16.70 4.38 17.48
N GLU A 159 15.78 5.34 17.59
CA GLU A 159 16.08 6.78 17.55
C GLU A 159 16.53 7.31 18.91
N ASN A 160 16.20 6.62 20.01
CA ASN A 160 16.44 7.07 21.39
C ASN A 160 17.27 6.06 22.20
N TYR A 161 17.97 5.13 21.55
CA TYR A 161 18.70 4.02 22.21
C TYR A 161 19.82 4.49 23.15
N GLU A 162 20.31 5.71 22.97
CA GLU A 162 21.34 6.33 23.82
C GLU A 162 20.78 6.89 25.14
N ARG A 163 19.46 6.91 25.30
CA ARG A 163 18.78 7.38 26.51
C ARG A 163 18.15 6.20 27.24
N PRO A 164 18.28 6.13 28.58
CA PRO A 164 17.50 5.16 29.35
C PRO A 164 16.02 5.49 29.18
N PHE A 165 15.22 4.49 28.81
CA PHE A 165 13.78 4.61 28.64
C PHE A 165 13.05 3.53 29.43
N ARG A 166 11.84 3.86 29.90
CA ARG A 166 10.96 2.90 30.59
C ARG A 166 10.07 2.18 29.58
N VAL A 167 9.82 0.90 29.81
CA VAL A 167 8.95 0.07 28.95
C VAL A 167 7.55 0.68 28.84
N GLU A 168 7.10 1.30 29.93
CA GLU A 168 5.83 2.03 30.03
C GLU A 168 5.76 3.24 29.10
N GLU A 169 6.84 4.00 28.97
CA GLU A 169 6.91 5.16 28.08
C GLU A 169 6.83 4.74 26.62
N VAL A 170 7.54 3.67 26.24
CA VAL A 170 7.51 3.15 24.88
C VAL A 170 6.15 2.55 24.54
N ALA A 171 5.53 1.82 25.48
CA ALA A 171 4.19 1.27 25.30
C ALA A 171 3.16 2.40 25.09
N GLN A 172 3.22 3.45 25.90
CA GLN A 172 2.29 4.58 25.83
C GLN A 172 2.48 5.41 24.55
N LEU A 173 3.71 5.66 24.12
CA LEU A 173 4.03 6.29 22.82
C LEU A 173 3.56 5.46 21.63
N SER A 174 3.52 4.15 21.82
CA SER A 174 3.06 3.19 20.83
C SER A 174 1.56 2.98 20.86
N GLY A 175 0.80 3.60 21.77
CA GLY A 175 -0.65 3.39 21.89
C GLY A 175 -1.04 2.01 22.43
N MET A 176 -0.11 1.30 23.07
CA MET A 176 -0.32 -0.02 23.65
C MET A 176 -0.38 0.04 25.17
N SER A 177 -1.11 -0.89 25.79
CA SER A 177 -0.92 -1.18 27.21
C SER A 177 0.43 -1.87 27.43
N VAL A 178 1.01 -1.71 28.62
CA VAL A 178 2.30 -2.32 29.00
C VAL A 178 2.28 -3.85 28.88
N SER A 179 1.13 -4.45 29.20
CA SER A 179 0.90 -5.89 29.08
C SER A 179 0.83 -6.38 27.63
N ALA A 180 0.20 -5.61 26.73
CA ALA A 180 0.18 -5.92 25.30
C ALA A 180 1.58 -5.79 24.68
N PHE A 181 2.35 -4.79 25.11
CA PHE A 181 3.70 -4.55 24.62
C PHE A 181 4.70 -5.64 25.04
N THR A 182 4.66 -6.07 26.31
CA THR A 182 5.58 -7.09 26.84
C THR A 182 5.21 -8.52 26.45
N GLY A 183 3.92 -8.81 26.20
CA GLY A 183 3.45 -10.13 25.76
C GLY A 183 3.94 -10.53 24.36
N THR A 184 4.25 -9.57 23.49
CA THR A 184 4.73 -9.82 22.13
C THR A 184 6.22 -10.15 22.06
N SER A 185 7.03 -9.76 23.05
CA SER A 185 8.49 -10.04 23.11
C SER A 185 8.84 -11.46 23.57
N ARG A 186 7.83 -12.28 23.89
CA ARG A 186 7.99 -13.66 24.39
C ARG A 186 7.79 -14.76 23.33
N ARG A 187 7.70 -14.41 22.04
CA ARG A 187 7.61 -15.36 20.92
C ARG A 187 8.74 -15.17 19.93
#